data_AF-A0A535KI14-F1
#
_entry.id   AF-A0A535KI14-F1
#
_cell.length_a   1.000
_cell.length_b   1.000
_cell.length_c   1.000
_cell.angle_alpha   90.00
_cell.angle_beta   90.00
_cell.angle_gamma   90.00
#
_symmetry.space_group_name_H-M   'P 1'
#
loop_
_entity.id
_entity.type
_entity.pdbx_description
1 polymer ?
#
loop_
_entity_poly.entity_id
_entity_poly.type
_entity_poly.pdbx_seq_one_letter_code
_entity_poly.pdbx_strand_id
1 'polypeptide(L)'
;MAVIDFRSDTVAMPSPEMRQAMVTSPLGDDVFGDDPTANRLMEVAADRMGKEAATFVPSGTMGNLIGIAVNAQRGEELIADADSHTFYYETAGAAAVCGVQIRPIPTDAGVMSGRQIVDAVRPRDDPHQPISAAVTFENTHNRHGGIVWPLDDLRAASDAARAQGLRVHLDGARIFNAAVALGVPAAEIAACADTVTFCLSKGLACPVGSIFCGSQEDIEEAKRWRKRLGGGMRQVGVLAAAGLIALDRMVDRLAEDHANASTSTRCRPNSSPMNAPSAACSPHRLGRGRCALSPITGSNPPTCSRRCRSARRS
;
A
#
# COMPACT_ATOMS: atom_id res chain seq x y z
N MET A 1 15.83 -26.26 19.03
CA MET A 1 14.77 -25.35 19.51
C MET A 1 14.03 -24.80 18.31
N ALA A 2 12.70 -24.78 18.33
CA ALA A 2 11.94 -24.03 17.33
C ALA A 2 12.21 -22.52 17.55
N VAL A 3 12.48 -21.79 16.47
CA VAL A 3 12.69 -20.33 16.52
C VAL A 3 11.33 -19.66 16.64
N ILE A 4 11.17 -18.78 17.62
CA ILE A 4 9.98 -17.93 17.77
C ILE A 4 10.25 -16.63 17.02
N ASP A 5 9.44 -16.32 16.00
CA ASP A 5 9.66 -15.19 15.10
C ASP A 5 8.50 -14.18 15.15
N PHE A 6 8.75 -13.04 15.82
CA PHE A 6 7.80 -11.93 15.94
C PHE A 6 8.11 -10.76 15.00
N ARG A 7 8.95 -10.95 13.97
CA ARG A 7 9.33 -9.86 13.06
C ARG A 7 8.15 -9.35 12.24
N SER A 8 7.32 -10.27 11.74
CA SER A 8 6.19 -9.97 10.84
C SER A 8 5.35 -11.23 10.63
N ASP A 9 4.07 -11.07 10.33
CA ASP A 9 3.20 -12.16 9.86
C ASP A 9 3.57 -12.68 8.46
N THR A 10 4.45 -11.97 7.73
CA THR A 10 5.01 -12.44 6.45
C THR A 10 5.94 -13.65 6.58
N VAL A 11 6.34 -14.05 7.80
CA VAL A 11 7.17 -15.24 8.04
C VAL A 11 6.35 -16.53 8.16
N ALA A 12 5.02 -16.43 8.08
CA ALA A 12 4.12 -17.57 8.14
C ALA A 12 4.46 -18.58 7.03
N MET A 13 4.49 -19.86 7.41
CA MET A 13 4.82 -20.96 6.51
C MET A 13 3.56 -21.74 6.10
N PRO A 14 3.49 -22.26 4.86
CA PRO A 14 2.33 -23.03 4.42
C PRO A 14 2.10 -24.27 5.27
N SER A 15 0.84 -24.51 5.63
CA SER A 15 0.40 -25.70 6.36
C SER A 15 0.61 -26.98 5.54
N PRO A 16 0.58 -28.17 6.15
CA PRO A 16 0.62 -29.43 5.41
C PRO A 16 -0.50 -29.54 4.36
N GLU A 17 -1.71 -29.08 4.68
CA GLU A 17 -2.84 -29.06 3.75
C GLU A 17 -2.60 -28.12 2.57
N MET A 18 -2.09 -26.91 2.81
CA MET A 18 -1.68 -26.00 1.74
C MET A 18 -0.64 -26.65 0.83
N ARG A 19 0.42 -27.23 1.41
CA ARG A 19 1.48 -27.91 0.64
C ARG A 19 0.93 -29.04 -0.22
N GLN A 20 0.01 -29.83 0.32
CA GLN A 20 -0.64 -30.91 -0.42
C GLN A 20 -1.49 -30.37 -1.58
N ALA A 21 -2.27 -29.31 -1.34
CA ALA A 21 -3.08 -28.66 -2.37
C ALA A 21 -2.20 -28.10 -3.50
N MET A 22 -1.09 -27.43 -3.16
CA MET A 22 -0.14 -26.90 -4.15
C MET A 22 0.44 -27.98 -5.09
N VAL A 23 0.59 -29.21 -4.60
CA VAL A 23 1.14 -30.35 -5.37
C VAL A 23 0.09 -31.03 -6.23
N THR A 24 -1.17 -31.06 -5.78
CA THR A 24 -2.21 -31.94 -6.36
C THR A 24 -3.26 -31.22 -7.20
N SER A 25 -3.39 -29.91 -7.05
CA SER A 25 -4.40 -29.13 -7.78
C SER A 25 -4.15 -29.12 -9.31
N PRO A 26 -5.21 -29.14 -10.13
CA PRO A 26 -5.07 -29.05 -11.58
C PRO A 26 -4.52 -27.67 -12.00
N LEU A 27 -3.69 -27.65 -13.04
CA LEU A 27 -2.97 -26.47 -13.51
C LEU A 27 -3.30 -26.17 -14.97
N GLY A 28 -3.06 -24.93 -15.37
CA GLY A 28 -3.14 -24.48 -16.76
C GLY A 28 -2.22 -23.30 -17.04
N ASP A 29 -2.50 -22.51 -18.07
CA ASP A 29 -1.78 -21.27 -18.32
C ASP A 29 -2.68 -20.07 -18.01
N ASP A 30 -2.38 -19.35 -16.92
CA ASP A 30 -3.15 -18.19 -16.46
C ASP A 30 -3.20 -17.05 -17.49
N VAL A 31 -2.23 -16.94 -18.40
CA VAL A 31 -2.28 -15.92 -19.47
C VAL A 31 -3.32 -16.25 -20.52
N PHE A 32 -3.58 -17.53 -20.78
CA PHE A 32 -4.68 -17.95 -21.65
C PHE A 32 -6.01 -18.01 -20.90
N GLY A 33 -5.99 -17.98 -19.57
CA GLY A 33 -7.19 -18.07 -18.73
C GLY A 33 -7.62 -19.51 -18.44
N ASP A 34 -6.76 -20.49 -18.73
CA ASP A 34 -7.10 -21.92 -18.67
C ASP A 34 -6.56 -22.61 -17.42
N ASP A 35 -6.08 -21.88 -16.41
CA ASP A 35 -5.67 -22.45 -15.11
C ASP A 35 -6.91 -22.57 -14.18
N PRO A 36 -7.48 -23.78 -14.01
CA PRO A 36 -8.76 -23.94 -13.30
C PRO A 36 -8.65 -23.60 -11.81
N THR A 37 -7.49 -23.83 -11.19
CA THR A 37 -7.29 -23.54 -9.77
C THR A 37 -7.14 -22.05 -9.54
N ALA A 38 -6.42 -21.35 -10.43
CA ALA A 38 -6.34 -19.90 -10.39
C ALA A 38 -7.72 -19.27 -10.59
N ASN A 39 -8.49 -19.71 -11.60
CA ASN A 39 -9.85 -19.24 -11.86
C ASN A 39 -10.75 -19.40 -10.63
N ARG A 40 -10.71 -20.58 -10.00
CA ARG A 40 -11.49 -20.82 -8.78
C ARG A 40 -11.10 -19.90 -7.63
N LEU A 41 -9.82 -19.62 -7.43
CA LEU A 41 -9.38 -18.65 -6.41
C LEU A 41 -9.90 -17.25 -6.71
N MET A 42 -9.86 -16.82 -7.97
CA MET A 42 -10.32 -15.50 -8.37
C MET A 42 -11.83 -15.34 -8.16
N GLU A 43 -12.64 -16.35 -8.48
CA GLU A 43 -14.08 -16.38 -8.14
C GLU A 43 -14.33 -16.24 -6.64
N VAL A 44 -13.70 -17.10 -5.83
CA VAL A 44 -13.87 -17.09 -4.38
C VAL A 44 -13.42 -15.76 -3.78
N ALA A 45 -12.34 -15.18 -4.26
CA ALA A 45 -11.85 -13.91 -3.78
C ALA A 45 -12.79 -12.74 -4.14
N ALA A 46 -13.34 -12.73 -5.37
CA ALA A 46 -14.32 -11.74 -5.79
C ALA A 46 -15.58 -11.82 -4.90
N ASP A 47 -16.10 -13.02 -4.67
CA ASP A 47 -17.25 -13.27 -3.78
C ASP A 47 -16.98 -12.79 -2.35
N ARG A 48 -15.81 -13.14 -1.79
CA ARG A 48 -15.42 -12.74 -0.42
C ARG A 48 -15.31 -11.23 -0.23
N MET A 49 -14.95 -10.51 -1.29
CA MET A 49 -14.84 -9.05 -1.28
C MET A 49 -16.14 -8.35 -1.73
N GLY A 50 -17.16 -9.09 -2.18
CA GLY A 50 -18.37 -8.50 -2.78
C GLY A 50 -18.05 -7.67 -4.03
N LYS A 51 -17.10 -8.13 -4.85
CA LYS A 51 -16.68 -7.49 -6.10
C LYS A 51 -17.05 -8.37 -7.29
N GLU A 52 -17.13 -7.75 -8.47
CA GLU A 52 -17.52 -8.47 -9.69
C GLU A 52 -16.44 -9.44 -10.14
N ALA A 53 -15.17 -9.05 -10.02
CA ALA A 53 -14.06 -9.85 -10.49
C ALA A 53 -12.80 -9.65 -9.63
N ALA A 54 -11.85 -10.56 -9.80
CA ALA A 54 -10.55 -10.51 -9.15
C ALA A 54 -9.42 -10.99 -10.07
N THR A 55 -8.18 -10.64 -9.73
CA THR A 55 -6.97 -11.15 -10.38
C THR A 55 -5.86 -11.41 -9.37
N PHE A 56 -5.15 -12.53 -9.55
CA PHE A 56 -3.98 -12.84 -8.74
C PHE A 56 -2.79 -11.95 -9.14
N VAL A 57 -2.05 -11.48 -8.14
CA VAL A 57 -0.78 -10.75 -8.32
C VAL A 57 0.30 -11.34 -7.41
N PRO A 58 1.60 -11.32 -7.81
CA PRO A 58 2.67 -11.93 -7.03
C PRO A 58 2.87 -11.32 -5.63
N SER A 59 2.54 -10.05 -5.44
CA SER A 59 2.75 -9.33 -4.18
C SER A 59 1.72 -8.22 -3.95
N GLY A 60 1.55 -7.81 -2.70
CA GLY A 60 0.70 -6.67 -2.32
C GLY A 60 1.16 -5.37 -2.98
N THR A 61 2.47 -5.15 -3.07
CA THR A 61 3.04 -3.99 -3.78
C THR A 61 2.62 -3.93 -5.25
N MET A 62 2.59 -5.07 -5.96
CA MET A 62 2.09 -5.06 -7.35
C MET A 62 0.58 -4.79 -7.38
N GLY A 63 -0.19 -5.35 -6.44
CA GLY A 63 -1.63 -5.09 -6.32
C GLY A 63 -1.95 -3.61 -6.10
N ASN A 64 -1.27 -2.98 -5.14
CA ASN A 64 -1.41 -1.56 -4.88
C ASN A 64 -0.95 -0.71 -6.06
N LEU A 65 0.19 -1.03 -6.69
CA LEU A 65 0.66 -0.31 -7.87
C LEU A 65 -0.35 -0.38 -9.03
N ILE A 66 -0.97 -1.54 -9.23
CA ILE A 66 -2.08 -1.72 -10.19
C ILE A 66 -3.30 -0.90 -9.75
N GLY A 67 -3.66 -0.91 -8.46
CA GLY A 67 -4.72 -0.08 -7.92
C GLY A 67 -4.50 1.40 -8.20
N ILE A 68 -3.30 1.91 -7.98
CA ILE A 68 -2.94 3.29 -8.29
C ILE A 68 -3.11 3.56 -9.80
N ALA A 69 -2.61 2.67 -10.64
CA ALA A 69 -2.66 2.84 -12.10
C ALA A 69 -4.07 2.73 -12.71
N VAL A 70 -4.95 1.97 -12.08
CA VAL A 70 -6.37 1.82 -12.48
C VAL A 70 -7.20 3.02 -12.00
N ASN A 71 -6.87 3.58 -10.83
CA ASN A 71 -7.66 4.64 -10.21
C ASN A 71 -7.18 6.07 -10.52
N ALA A 72 -5.95 6.25 -11.03
CA ALA A 72 -5.39 7.54 -11.40
C ALA A 72 -4.51 7.45 -12.66
N GLN A 73 -4.57 8.48 -13.49
CA GLN A 73 -3.80 8.61 -14.73
C GLN A 73 -2.46 9.29 -14.51
N ARG A 74 -1.56 9.12 -15.49
CA ARG A 74 -0.27 9.82 -15.50
C ARG A 74 -0.45 11.33 -15.43
N GLY A 75 0.21 11.98 -14.47
CA GLY A 75 0.11 13.42 -14.21
C GLY A 75 -0.94 13.79 -13.18
N GLU A 76 -1.78 12.84 -12.75
CA GLU A 76 -2.77 13.04 -11.69
C GLU A 76 -2.18 12.79 -10.30
N GLU A 77 -3.00 13.03 -9.28
CA GLU A 77 -2.67 12.94 -7.87
C GLU A 77 -3.57 11.92 -7.15
N LEU A 78 -2.94 11.10 -6.31
CA LEU A 78 -3.56 10.19 -5.36
C LEU A 78 -3.38 10.75 -3.94
N ILE A 79 -4.47 10.91 -3.19
CA ILE A 79 -4.42 11.26 -1.77
C ILE A 79 -4.17 10.00 -0.95
N ALA A 80 -3.26 10.05 0.02
CA ALA A 80 -2.95 8.94 0.91
C ALA A 80 -2.62 9.44 2.32
N ASP A 81 -2.74 8.56 3.32
CA ASP A 81 -2.13 8.83 4.62
C ASP A 81 -0.59 8.94 4.49
N ALA A 82 0.02 9.82 5.28
CA ALA A 82 1.46 10.10 5.24
C ALA A 82 2.34 8.94 5.76
N ASP A 83 1.75 7.98 6.45
CA ASP A 83 2.37 6.75 6.95
C ASP A 83 1.79 5.50 6.23
N SER A 84 1.08 5.65 5.11
CA SER A 84 0.57 4.51 4.35
C SER A 84 1.71 3.69 3.72
N HIS A 85 1.45 2.40 3.50
CA HIS A 85 2.37 1.50 2.83
C HIS A 85 2.66 1.96 1.39
N THR A 86 1.62 2.38 0.68
CA THR A 86 1.69 2.88 -0.71
C THR A 86 2.59 4.12 -0.85
N PHE A 87 2.65 4.97 0.18
CA PHE A 87 3.56 6.11 0.21
C PHE A 87 4.96 5.73 0.71
N TYR A 88 5.06 4.98 1.81
CA TYR A 88 6.32 4.80 2.55
C TYR A 88 7.17 3.60 2.08
N TYR A 89 6.54 2.48 1.74
CA TYR A 89 7.22 1.17 1.57
C TYR A 89 7.21 0.61 0.14
N GLU A 90 6.70 1.37 -0.83
CA GLU A 90 6.59 0.91 -2.23
C GLU A 90 7.55 1.62 -3.19
N THR A 91 8.65 2.15 -2.65
CA THR A 91 9.78 2.68 -3.44
C THR A 91 9.37 3.78 -4.43
N ALA A 92 8.38 4.60 -4.04
CA ALA A 92 7.77 5.61 -4.90
C ALA A 92 7.23 5.06 -6.23
N GLY A 93 6.74 3.82 -6.25
CA GLY A 93 6.21 3.16 -7.45
C GLY A 93 5.12 3.96 -8.17
N ALA A 94 4.25 4.63 -7.40
CA ALA A 94 3.25 5.56 -7.94
C ALA A 94 3.88 6.59 -8.90
N ALA A 95 4.94 7.27 -8.45
CA ALA A 95 5.62 8.29 -9.24
C ALA A 95 6.50 7.66 -10.34
N ALA A 96 7.29 6.65 -9.98
CA ALA A 96 8.31 6.08 -10.86
C ALA A 96 7.72 5.25 -12.02
N VAL A 97 6.57 4.59 -11.80
CA VAL A 97 5.99 3.65 -12.76
C VAL A 97 4.66 4.14 -13.32
N CYS A 98 3.76 4.63 -12.46
CA CYS A 98 2.45 5.14 -12.91
C CYS A 98 2.52 6.59 -13.38
N GLY A 99 3.55 7.35 -12.95
CA GLY A 99 3.61 8.79 -13.16
C GLY A 99 2.51 9.53 -12.42
N VAL A 100 2.05 8.98 -11.29
CA VAL A 100 1.05 9.55 -10.39
C VAL A 100 1.79 10.09 -9.17
N GLN A 101 1.51 11.33 -8.78
CA GLN A 101 2.04 11.84 -7.53
C GLN A 101 1.16 11.42 -6.35
N ILE A 102 1.76 11.19 -5.19
CA ILE A 102 1.01 10.99 -3.95
C ILE A 102 1.00 12.32 -3.18
N ARG A 103 -0.18 12.75 -2.73
CA ARG A 103 -0.36 13.81 -1.75
C ARG A 103 -0.53 13.16 -0.36
N PRO A 104 0.56 13.03 0.42
CA PRO A 104 0.46 12.50 1.76
C PRO A 104 -0.25 13.52 2.66
N ILE A 105 -1.18 13.05 3.48
CA ILE A 105 -1.79 13.86 4.52
C ILE A 105 -1.62 13.18 5.88
N PRO A 106 -1.27 13.93 6.94
CA PRO A 106 -1.18 13.35 8.27
C PRO A 106 -2.58 13.00 8.78
N THR A 107 -2.73 11.82 9.37
CA THR A 107 -3.96 11.38 10.04
C THR A 107 -3.70 10.99 11.49
N ASP A 108 -4.78 10.88 12.27
CA ASP A 108 -4.72 10.26 13.59
C ASP A 108 -4.92 8.75 13.42
N ALA A 109 -3.92 7.98 13.84
CA ALA A 109 -3.92 6.51 13.78
C ALA A 109 -4.21 5.88 12.40
N GLY A 110 -3.99 6.61 11.30
CA GLY A 110 -4.22 6.11 9.94
C GLY A 110 -5.66 6.31 9.46
N VAL A 111 -6.51 6.97 10.25
CA VAL A 111 -7.94 7.17 9.98
C VAL A 111 -8.16 8.58 9.43
N MET A 112 -8.60 8.65 8.18
CA MET A 112 -8.83 9.90 7.45
C MET A 112 -10.27 10.36 7.63
N SER A 113 -10.47 11.60 8.07
CA SER A 113 -11.81 12.20 8.12
C SER A 113 -12.25 12.69 6.73
N GLY A 114 -13.57 12.71 6.50
CA GLY A 114 -14.13 13.30 5.28
C GLY A 114 -13.71 14.75 5.05
N ARG A 115 -13.54 15.54 6.12
CA ARG A 115 -13.02 16.93 6.02
C ARG A 115 -11.59 16.95 5.49
N GLN A 116 -10.71 16.10 6.01
CA GLN A 116 -9.33 16.02 5.51
C GLN A 116 -9.27 15.65 4.03
N ILE A 117 -10.18 14.79 3.55
CA ILE A 117 -10.28 14.45 2.14
C ILE A 117 -10.67 15.67 1.32
N VAL A 118 -11.76 16.36 1.70
CA VAL A 118 -12.24 17.57 1.00
C VAL A 118 -11.17 18.66 0.96
N ASP A 119 -10.51 18.93 2.09
CA ASP A 119 -9.42 19.92 2.18
C ASP A 119 -8.18 19.50 1.36
N ALA A 120 -8.02 18.20 1.09
CA ALA A 120 -6.94 17.65 0.27
C ALA A 120 -7.27 17.60 -1.23
N VAL A 121 -8.50 17.88 -1.65
CA VAL A 121 -8.83 17.97 -3.08
C VAL A 121 -8.34 19.31 -3.64
N ARG A 122 -7.73 19.27 -4.83
CA ARG A 122 -7.26 20.48 -5.51
C ARG A 122 -8.35 21.10 -6.39
N PRO A 123 -8.38 22.43 -6.54
CA PRO A 123 -9.26 23.08 -7.51
C PRO A 123 -9.00 22.56 -8.92
N ARG A 124 -10.04 22.06 -9.60
CA ARG A 124 -9.91 21.50 -10.97
C ARG A 124 -9.65 22.56 -12.04
N ASP A 125 -9.94 23.82 -11.75
CA ASP A 125 -9.79 24.97 -12.65
C ASP A 125 -8.44 25.69 -12.52
N ASP A 126 -7.57 25.27 -11.59
CA ASP A 126 -6.22 25.82 -11.45
C ASP A 126 -5.20 25.04 -12.30
N PRO A 127 -4.71 25.60 -13.43
CA PRO A 127 -3.79 24.91 -14.32
C PRO A 127 -2.39 24.69 -13.73
N HIS A 128 -2.07 25.26 -12.57
CA HIS A 128 -0.79 25.04 -11.88
C HIS A 128 -0.78 23.74 -11.06
N GLN A 129 -1.96 23.17 -10.80
CA GLN A 129 -2.15 22.07 -9.87
C GLN A 129 -2.50 20.76 -10.60
N PRO A 130 -2.09 19.59 -10.06
CA PRO A 130 -2.53 18.31 -10.59
C PRO A 130 -4.01 18.09 -10.29
N ILE A 131 -4.63 17.21 -11.07
CA ILE A 131 -5.99 16.73 -10.81
C ILE A 131 -5.94 15.69 -9.70
N SER A 132 -6.62 15.92 -8.58
CA SER A 132 -6.87 14.89 -7.58
C SER A 132 -7.88 13.89 -8.17
N ALA A 133 -7.45 12.65 -8.41
CA ALA A 133 -8.23 11.64 -9.11
C ALA A 133 -8.71 10.52 -8.20
N ALA A 134 -7.94 10.20 -7.17
CA ALA A 134 -8.25 9.11 -6.27
C ALA A 134 -7.76 9.35 -4.85
N VAL A 135 -8.27 8.54 -3.92
CA VAL A 135 -7.77 8.39 -2.56
C VAL A 135 -7.48 6.91 -2.30
N THR A 136 -6.44 6.62 -1.51
CA THR A 136 -6.16 5.28 -1.00
C THR A 136 -6.30 5.23 0.52
N PHE A 137 -7.04 4.23 1.01
CA PHE A 137 -7.12 3.90 2.44
C PHE A 137 -6.31 2.65 2.73
N GLU A 138 -5.88 2.46 3.98
CA GLU A 138 -5.18 1.24 4.44
C GLU A 138 -5.91 0.66 5.65
N ASN A 139 -6.39 -0.59 5.55
CA ASN A 139 -7.10 -1.26 6.64
C ASN A 139 -6.78 -2.76 6.71
N THR A 140 -6.12 -3.25 7.77
CA THR A 140 -5.61 -2.51 8.94
C THR A 140 -4.36 -1.67 8.64
N HIS A 141 -4.16 -0.56 9.36
CA HIS A 141 -3.03 0.33 9.14
C HIS A 141 -1.74 -0.14 9.83
N ASN A 142 -0.70 -0.44 9.05
CA ASN A 142 0.51 -1.09 9.51
C ASN A 142 1.37 -0.21 10.43
N ARG A 143 1.70 1.02 9.99
CA ARG A 143 2.58 1.93 10.76
C ARG A 143 1.95 2.45 12.06
N HIS A 144 0.62 2.39 12.17
CA HIS A 144 -0.11 2.73 13.39
C HIS A 144 -0.34 1.53 14.31
N GLY A 145 0.24 0.36 14.00
CA GLY A 145 0.21 -0.81 14.89
C GLY A 145 -0.92 -1.79 14.61
N GLY A 146 -1.40 -1.87 13.36
CA GLY A 146 -2.51 -2.73 12.97
C GLY A 146 -3.88 -2.16 13.35
N ILE A 147 -4.01 -0.82 13.36
CA ILE A 147 -5.26 -0.15 13.66
C ILE A 147 -6.33 -0.55 12.65
N VAL A 148 -7.49 -0.92 13.18
CA VAL A 148 -8.68 -1.23 12.41
C VAL A 148 -9.48 0.05 12.29
N TRP A 149 -9.83 0.45 11.07
CA TRP A 149 -10.74 1.57 10.87
C TRP A 149 -12.11 1.23 11.46
N PRO A 150 -12.72 2.13 12.26
CA PRO A 150 -14.15 2.05 12.52
C PRO A 150 -14.91 2.07 11.19
N LEU A 151 -15.84 1.13 11.02
CA LEU A 151 -16.51 0.93 9.74
C LEU A 151 -17.32 2.16 9.30
N ASP A 152 -17.95 2.85 10.24
CA ASP A 152 -18.72 4.07 9.94
C ASP A 152 -17.82 5.24 9.52
N ASP A 153 -16.61 5.35 10.10
CA ASP A 153 -15.62 6.35 9.67
C ASP A 153 -15.10 6.05 8.27
N LEU A 154 -14.86 4.77 7.95
CA LEU A 154 -14.46 4.35 6.61
C LEU A 154 -15.54 4.65 5.57
N ARG A 155 -16.81 4.40 5.91
CA ARG A 155 -17.97 4.76 5.07
C ARG A 155 -18.04 6.27 4.84
N ALA A 156 -17.97 7.06 5.91
CA ALA A 156 -18.04 8.52 5.83
C ALA A 156 -16.88 9.12 5.01
N ALA A 157 -15.66 8.58 5.15
CA ALA A 157 -14.50 8.99 4.37
C ALA A 157 -14.67 8.63 2.88
N SER A 158 -15.17 7.42 2.60
CA SER A 158 -15.45 6.98 1.23
C SER A 158 -16.51 7.83 0.54
N ASP A 159 -17.61 8.11 1.24
CA ASP A 159 -18.70 8.96 0.72
C ASP A 159 -18.20 10.38 0.44
N ALA A 160 -17.38 10.94 1.33
CA ALA A 160 -16.76 12.24 1.12
C ALA A 160 -15.83 12.26 -0.11
N ALA A 161 -15.04 11.21 -0.32
CA ALA A 161 -14.17 11.09 -1.50
C ALA A 161 -14.99 11.01 -2.79
N ARG A 162 -16.02 10.16 -2.83
CA ARG A 162 -16.89 9.99 -4.00
C ARG A 162 -17.69 11.25 -4.31
N ALA A 163 -18.12 12.01 -3.30
CA ALA A 163 -18.76 13.31 -3.47
C ALA A 163 -17.86 14.34 -4.16
N GLN A 164 -16.53 14.19 -4.06
CA GLN A 164 -15.55 15.01 -4.80
C GLN A 164 -15.18 14.43 -6.17
N GLY A 165 -15.82 13.33 -6.59
CA GLY A 165 -15.52 12.63 -7.83
C GLY A 165 -14.18 11.87 -7.80
N LEU A 166 -13.69 11.52 -6.61
CA LEU A 166 -12.50 10.68 -6.47
C LEU A 166 -12.87 9.20 -6.55
N ARG A 167 -11.99 8.41 -7.15
CA ARG A 167 -12.00 6.96 -6.99
C ARG A 167 -11.40 6.55 -5.64
N VAL A 168 -11.80 5.41 -5.11
CA VAL A 168 -11.32 4.89 -3.81
C VAL A 168 -10.63 3.53 -4.00
N HIS A 169 -9.36 3.46 -3.64
CA HIS A 169 -8.61 2.20 -3.50
C HIS A 169 -8.45 1.84 -2.02
N LEU A 170 -8.58 0.56 -1.69
CA LEU A 170 -8.27 0.04 -0.36
C LEU A 170 -7.05 -0.88 -0.41
N ASP A 171 -5.96 -0.46 0.23
CA ASP A 171 -4.92 -1.38 0.69
C ASP A 171 -5.47 -2.18 1.88
N GLY A 172 -6.05 -3.31 1.53
CA GLY A 172 -6.59 -4.31 2.42
C GLY A 172 -5.60 -5.44 2.67
N ALA A 173 -4.28 -5.19 2.69
CA ALA A 173 -3.26 -6.22 2.94
C ALA A 173 -3.60 -7.13 4.13
N ARG A 174 -4.31 -6.61 5.13
CA ARG A 174 -4.82 -7.33 6.31
C ARG A 174 -6.32 -7.12 6.52
N ILE A 175 -7.11 -7.03 5.45
CA ILE A 175 -8.57 -6.79 5.52
C ILE A 175 -9.30 -7.86 6.34
N PHE A 176 -8.83 -9.12 6.32
CA PHE A 176 -9.42 -10.18 7.12
C PHE A 176 -9.15 -10.03 8.62
N ASN A 177 -8.02 -9.42 9.02
CA ASN A 177 -7.82 -9.03 10.42
C ASN A 177 -8.82 -7.95 10.84
N ALA A 178 -9.08 -6.96 9.98
CA ALA A 178 -10.09 -5.93 10.24
C ALA A 178 -11.50 -6.53 10.33
N ALA A 179 -11.86 -7.43 9.41
CA ALA A 179 -13.15 -8.12 9.40
C ALA A 179 -13.40 -8.91 10.69
N VAL A 180 -12.41 -9.70 11.12
CA VAL A 180 -12.48 -10.46 12.38
C VAL A 180 -12.59 -9.54 13.60
N ALA A 181 -11.82 -8.45 13.64
CA ALA A 181 -11.85 -7.50 14.75
C ALA A 181 -13.17 -6.72 14.85
N LEU A 182 -13.79 -6.39 13.71
CA LEU A 182 -15.08 -5.69 13.63
C LEU A 182 -16.27 -6.65 13.78
N GLY A 183 -16.07 -7.96 13.61
CA GLY A 183 -17.15 -8.94 13.59
C GLY A 183 -18.06 -8.82 12.36
N VAL A 184 -17.53 -8.36 11.23
CA VAL A 184 -18.27 -8.17 9.97
C VAL A 184 -17.63 -8.95 8.82
N PRO A 185 -18.37 -9.32 7.76
CA PRO A 185 -17.77 -9.84 6.53
C PRO A 185 -16.80 -8.84 5.89
N ALA A 186 -15.70 -9.34 5.32
CA ALA A 186 -14.73 -8.49 4.62
C ALA A 186 -15.36 -7.71 3.45
N ALA A 187 -16.42 -8.24 2.84
CA ALA A 187 -17.22 -7.56 1.81
C ALA A 187 -17.82 -6.23 2.30
N GLU A 188 -18.19 -6.09 3.58
CA GLU A 188 -18.72 -4.82 4.10
C GLU A 188 -17.65 -3.72 4.16
N ILE A 189 -16.40 -4.10 4.46
CA ILE A 189 -15.25 -3.20 4.44
C ILE A 189 -14.90 -2.85 2.99
N ALA A 190 -14.84 -3.86 2.12
CA ALA A 190 -14.50 -3.72 0.70
C ALA A 190 -15.53 -2.90 -0.10
N ALA A 191 -16.79 -2.86 0.33
CA ALA A 191 -17.83 -2.00 -0.24
C ALA A 191 -17.50 -0.50 -0.14
N CYS A 192 -16.65 -0.12 0.82
CA CYS A 192 -16.21 1.27 0.99
C CYS A 192 -15.13 1.69 -0.02
N ALA A 193 -14.72 0.83 -0.96
CA ALA A 193 -13.76 1.16 -2.00
C ALA A 193 -14.27 0.71 -3.36
N ASP A 194 -13.74 1.27 -4.44
CA ASP A 194 -14.04 0.82 -5.81
C ASP A 194 -13.19 -0.42 -6.11
N THR A 195 -11.91 -0.37 -5.72
CA THR A 195 -10.95 -1.46 -5.88
C THR A 195 -10.26 -1.80 -4.56
N VAL A 196 -9.87 -3.07 -4.38
CA VAL A 196 -9.25 -3.56 -3.15
C VAL A 196 -8.07 -4.47 -3.48
N THR A 197 -6.96 -4.28 -2.79
CA THR A 197 -5.87 -5.27 -2.76
C THR A 197 -5.87 -5.97 -1.40
N PHE A 198 -5.77 -7.31 -1.35
CA PHE A 198 -5.51 -8.00 -0.08
C PHE A 198 -4.42 -9.06 -0.22
N CYS A 199 -3.69 -9.32 0.87
CA CYS A 199 -2.58 -10.27 0.85
C CYS A 199 -2.99 -11.67 1.31
N LEU A 200 -2.51 -12.68 0.59
CA LEU A 200 -2.57 -14.08 1.01
C LEU A 200 -1.33 -14.48 1.82
N SER A 201 -0.19 -13.84 1.57
CA SER A 201 1.12 -14.20 2.12
C SER A 201 1.49 -13.48 3.43
N LYS A 202 0.52 -13.35 4.33
CA LYS A 202 0.68 -12.73 5.66
C LYS A 202 0.04 -13.65 6.70
N GLY A 203 -0.87 -13.16 7.54
CA GLY A 203 -1.63 -13.99 8.50
C GLY A 203 -2.38 -15.17 7.86
N LEU A 204 -2.68 -15.10 6.55
CA LEU A 204 -3.28 -16.20 5.78
C LEU A 204 -2.30 -17.30 5.35
N ALA A 205 -1.00 -17.16 5.65
CA ALA A 205 0.06 -18.16 5.54
C ALA A 205 0.36 -18.74 4.13
N CYS A 206 -0.17 -18.15 3.06
CA CYS A 206 0.25 -18.53 1.71
C CYS A 206 1.73 -18.19 1.50
N PRO A 207 2.46 -18.97 0.69
CA PRO A 207 3.89 -18.69 0.46
C PRO A 207 4.11 -17.42 -0.37
N VAL A 208 3.19 -17.12 -1.28
CA VAL A 208 3.25 -16.00 -2.22
C VAL A 208 1.82 -15.54 -2.52
N GLY A 209 1.68 -14.27 -2.85
CA GLY A 209 0.51 -13.79 -3.57
C GLY A 209 -0.35 -12.79 -2.82
N SER A 210 -1.04 -12.01 -3.61
CA SER A 210 -2.10 -11.10 -3.20
C SER A 210 -3.16 -11.10 -4.29
N ILE A 211 -4.33 -10.58 -3.98
CA ILE A 211 -5.44 -10.49 -4.93
C ILE A 211 -5.82 -9.02 -5.08
N PHE A 212 -6.06 -8.60 -6.32
CA PHE A 212 -6.69 -7.34 -6.65
C PHE A 212 -8.13 -7.61 -7.09
N CYS A 213 -9.09 -6.89 -6.50
CA CYS A 213 -10.53 -7.03 -6.74
C CYS A 213 -11.15 -5.68 -7.17
N GLY A 214 -12.15 -5.72 -8.03
CA GLY A 214 -12.83 -4.53 -8.54
C GLY A 214 -14.03 -4.87 -9.45
N SER A 215 -14.45 -3.91 -10.26
CA SER A 215 -15.39 -4.17 -11.35
C SER A 215 -14.75 -5.03 -12.44
N GLN A 216 -15.57 -5.58 -13.35
CA GLN A 216 -15.05 -6.29 -14.52
C GLN A 216 -14.11 -5.41 -15.35
N GLU A 217 -14.45 -4.13 -15.53
CA GLU A 217 -13.63 -3.14 -16.26
C GLU A 217 -12.28 -2.90 -15.55
N ASP A 218 -12.30 -2.75 -14.22
CA ASP A 218 -11.08 -2.57 -13.44
C ASP A 218 -10.16 -3.79 -13.55
N ILE A 219 -10.72 -5.00 -13.57
CA ILE A 219 -9.93 -6.23 -13.70
C ILE A 219 -9.33 -6.39 -15.10
N GLU A 220 -10.02 -5.96 -16.15
CA GLU A 220 -9.46 -5.97 -17.50
C GLU A 220 -8.25 -5.02 -17.63
N GLU A 221 -8.34 -3.83 -17.05
CA GLU A 221 -7.21 -2.90 -17.00
C GLU A 221 -6.10 -3.39 -16.07
N ALA A 222 -6.46 -3.96 -14.91
CA ALA A 222 -5.51 -4.58 -13.99
C ALA A 222 -4.71 -5.71 -14.66
N LYS A 223 -5.34 -6.55 -15.50
CA LYS A 223 -4.64 -7.60 -16.26
C LYS A 223 -3.63 -7.02 -17.24
N ARG A 224 -3.93 -5.88 -17.88
CA ARG A 224 -2.97 -5.17 -18.75
C ARG A 224 -1.76 -4.67 -17.97
N TRP A 225 -1.98 -4.02 -16.82
CA TRP A 225 -0.89 -3.58 -15.94
C TRP A 225 -0.10 -4.74 -15.37
N ARG A 226 -0.77 -5.79 -14.89
CA ARG A 226 -0.13 -7.03 -14.42
C ARG A 226 0.78 -7.62 -15.50
N LYS A 227 0.36 -7.62 -16.77
CA LYS A 227 1.20 -8.09 -17.87
C LYS A 227 2.39 -7.18 -18.12
N ARG A 228 2.20 -5.85 -18.09
CA ARG A 228 3.27 -4.84 -18.24
C ARG A 228 4.33 -4.96 -17.15
N LEU A 229 3.91 -5.20 -15.91
CA LEU A 229 4.78 -5.30 -14.74
C LEU A 229 5.41 -6.70 -14.57
N GLY A 230 5.13 -7.64 -15.47
CA GLY A 230 5.69 -8.99 -15.42
C GLY A 230 5.00 -9.94 -14.43
N GLY A 231 3.84 -9.58 -13.88
CA GLY A 231 3.05 -10.43 -12.98
C GLY A 231 2.17 -11.48 -13.68
N GLY A 232 2.08 -11.44 -15.02
CA GLY A 232 1.35 -12.44 -15.82
C GLY A 232 2.13 -13.75 -15.94
N MET A 233 2.00 -14.60 -14.92
CA MET A 233 2.64 -15.91 -14.78
C MET A 233 1.87 -17.02 -15.51
N ARG A 234 2.42 -18.26 -15.53
CA ARG A 234 1.84 -19.42 -16.23
C ARG A 234 0.98 -20.27 -15.29
N GLN A 235 1.53 -21.37 -14.77
CA GLN A 235 0.84 -22.30 -13.87
C GLN A 235 0.69 -21.72 -12.45
N VAL A 236 -0.03 -20.60 -12.32
CA VAL A 236 -0.30 -19.92 -11.05
C VAL A 236 -1.13 -20.78 -10.11
N GLY A 237 -1.86 -21.78 -10.64
CA GLY A 237 -2.65 -22.74 -9.88
C GLY A 237 -1.91 -23.37 -8.70
N VAL A 238 -0.58 -23.56 -8.81
CA VAL A 238 0.27 -24.03 -7.70
C VAL A 238 0.16 -23.10 -6.50
N LEU A 239 0.28 -21.79 -6.71
CA LEU A 239 0.17 -20.78 -5.64
C LEU A 239 -1.30 -20.55 -5.24
N ALA A 240 -2.20 -20.57 -6.23
CA ALA A 240 -3.62 -20.33 -5.99
C ALA A 240 -4.27 -21.41 -5.13
N ALA A 241 -3.80 -22.66 -5.21
CA ALA A 241 -4.26 -23.75 -4.37
C ALA A 241 -4.08 -23.45 -2.87
N ALA A 242 -2.95 -22.88 -2.46
CA ALA A 242 -2.75 -22.45 -1.08
C ALA A 242 -3.71 -21.31 -0.72
N GLY A 243 -3.98 -20.39 -1.65
CA GLY A 243 -4.96 -19.31 -1.51
C GLY A 243 -6.38 -19.80 -1.21
N LEU A 244 -6.80 -20.89 -1.84
CA LEU A 244 -8.11 -21.50 -1.58
C LEU A 244 -8.20 -22.04 -0.15
N ILE A 245 -7.18 -22.79 0.30
CA ILE A 245 -7.11 -23.27 1.69
C ILE A 245 -7.06 -22.09 2.66
N ALA A 246 -6.33 -21.03 2.33
CA ALA A 246 -6.27 -19.81 3.13
C ALA A 246 -7.64 -19.17 3.37
N LEU A 247 -8.39 -18.92 2.30
CA LEU A 247 -9.70 -18.27 2.39
C LEU A 247 -10.79 -19.18 3.00
N ASP A 248 -10.59 -20.49 2.99
CA ASP A 248 -11.52 -21.46 3.58
C ASP A 248 -11.24 -21.71 5.08
N ARG A 249 -9.97 -21.74 5.49
CA ARG A 249 -9.56 -22.24 6.81
C ARG A 249 -8.81 -21.26 7.70
N MET A 250 -8.22 -20.20 7.13
CA MET A 250 -7.25 -19.38 7.86
C MET A 250 -7.82 -18.07 8.41
N VAL A 251 -9.01 -17.65 7.96
CA VAL A 251 -9.60 -16.36 8.35
C VAL A 251 -10.00 -16.34 9.82
N ASP A 252 -10.83 -17.29 10.27
CA ASP A 252 -11.41 -17.26 11.63
C ASP A 252 -10.34 -17.35 12.73
N ARG A 253 -9.29 -18.12 12.47
CA ARG A 253 -8.16 -18.30 13.39
C ARG A 253 -7.26 -17.07 13.55
N LEU A 254 -7.44 -16.01 12.75
CA LEU A 254 -6.79 -14.72 13.01
C LEU A 254 -7.19 -14.14 14.37
N ALA A 255 -8.36 -14.51 14.92
CA ALA A 255 -8.76 -14.13 16.27
C ALA A 255 -7.79 -14.65 17.34
N GLU A 256 -7.16 -15.80 17.12
CA GLU A 256 -6.13 -16.36 18.01
C GLU A 256 -4.88 -15.47 18.00
N ASP A 257 -4.47 -14.98 16.83
CA ASP A 257 -3.34 -14.05 16.69
C ASP A 257 -3.62 -12.74 17.44
N HIS A 258 -4.85 -12.23 17.36
CA HIS A 258 -5.27 -11.02 18.06
C HIS A 258 -5.23 -11.21 19.59
N ALA A 259 -5.70 -12.36 20.07
CA ALA A 259 -5.67 -12.72 21.48
C ALA A 259 -4.23 -12.84 22.01
N ASN A 260 -3.33 -13.45 21.22
CA ASN A 260 -1.92 -13.60 21.55
C ASN A 260 -1.18 -12.25 21.59
N ALA A 261 -1.44 -11.37 20.61
CA ALA A 261 -0.89 -10.02 20.59
C ALA A 261 -1.35 -9.21 21.82
N SER A 262 -2.64 -9.29 22.16
CA SER A 262 -3.23 -8.59 23.32
C SER A 262 -2.66 -9.09 24.67
N THR A 263 -2.41 -10.39 24.77
CA THR A 263 -1.81 -10.99 25.98
C THR A 263 -0.36 -10.57 26.14
N SER A 264 0.39 -10.54 25.05
CA SER A 264 1.80 -10.10 25.04
C SER A 264 1.95 -8.65 25.51
N THR A 265 1.02 -7.75 25.14
CA THR A 265 1.00 -6.36 25.62
C THR A 265 0.72 -6.28 27.11
N ARG A 266 -0.22 -7.08 27.63
CA ARG A 266 -0.56 -7.11 29.07
C ARG A 266 0.56 -7.68 29.95
N CYS A 267 1.35 -8.60 29.43
CA CYS A 267 2.45 -9.24 30.16
C CYS A 267 3.77 -8.46 30.09
N ARG A 268 3.83 -7.29 29.42
CA ARG A 268 5.01 -6.43 29.53
C ARG A 268 5.06 -5.85 30.95
N PRO A 269 6.08 -6.18 31.77
CA PRO A 269 6.27 -5.46 33.03
C PRO A 269 6.40 -3.97 32.70
N ASN A 270 5.86 -3.10 33.56
CA ASN A 270 5.96 -1.64 33.47
C ASN A 270 7.41 -1.19 33.26
N SER A 271 7.89 -1.25 32.03
CA SER A 271 9.12 -0.60 31.59
C SER A 271 8.69 0.79 31.18
N SER A 272 9.23 1.78 31.88
CA SER A 272 9.10 3.21 31.61
C SER A 272 9.03 3.53 30.11
N PRO A 273 8.25 4.54 29.68
CA PRO A 273 8.08 4.87 28.27
C PRO A 273 9.46 5.10 27.65
N MET A 274 9.86 4.20 26.75
CA MET A 274 11.02 4.44 25.89
C MET A 274 10.65 5.60 24.95
N ASN A 275 11.14 6.78 25.30
CA ASN A 275 11.38 7.96 24.48
C ASN A 275 10.41 8.20 23.30
N ALA A 276 9.56 9.22 23.50
CA ALA A 276 9.01 10.06 22.45
C ALA A 276 10.08 10.44 21.38
N PRO A 277 9.69 10.69 20.13
CA PRO A 277 10.63 10.88 19.02
C PRO A 277 11.59 12.03 19.31
N SER A 278 12.88 11.76 19.14
CA SER A 278 13.95 12.74 19.36
C SER A 278 13.69 13.99 18.54
N ALA A 279 13.54 15.10 19.24
CA ALA A 279 13.55 16.43 18.68
C ALA A 279 14.76 16.66 17.76
N ALA A 280 14.47 17.33 16.64
CA ALA A 280 15.35 18.27 15.93
C ALA A 280 16.86 17.95 15.95
N CYS A 281 17.35 17.38 14.84
CA CYS A 281 18.75 17.56 14.47
C CYS A 281 18.95 19.03 14.08
N SER A 282 19.39 19.86 15.04
CA SER A 282 19.88 21.22 14.79
C SER A 282 21.41 21.21 14.89
N PRO A 283 22.14 21.83 13.95
CA PRO A 283 23.58 21.68 13.86
C PRO A 283 24.28 22.46 14.98
N HIS A 284 25.11 21.76 15.74
CA HIS A 284 26.06 22.37 16.67
C HIS A 284 26.97 23.37 15.95
N ARG A 285 26.71 24.66 16.14
CA ARG A 285 27.77 25.67 16.28
C ARG A 285 28.27 25.60 17.73
N LEU A 286 29.59 25.55 17.91
CA LEU A 286 30.34 26.53 18.69
C LEU A 286 31.83 26.16 18.70
N GLY A 287 32.64 27.05 18.12
CA GLY A 287 34.08 27.12 18.30
C GLY A 287 34.51 28.56 18.05
N ARG A 288 34.61 29.34 19.13
CA ARG A 288 34.90 30.77 19.12
C ARG A 288 36.36 31.04 18.73
N GLY A 289 36.58 31.98 17.83
CA GLY A 289 37.82 32.73 17.67
C GLY A 289 37.49 34.18 17.35
N ARG A 290 37.77 35.10 18.27
CA ARG A 290 37.55 36.56 18.12
C ARG A 290 38.68 37.14 17.26
N CYS A 291 38.33 38.05 16.34
CA CYS A 291 39.01 39.35 16.20
C CYS A 291 38.17 40.29 15.34
N ALA A 292 38.12 41.54 15.76
CA ALA A 292 37.29 42.62 15.24
C ALA A 292 37.90 43.28 13.98
N LEU A 293 37.05 43.87 13.12
CA LEU A 293 37.06 45.30 12.74
C LEU A 293 36.10 45.58 11.55
N SER A 294 35.55 46.80 11.59
CA SER A 294 34.43 47.47 10.88
C SER A 294 34.36 47.47 9.33
N PRO A 295 33.24 47.95 8.73
CA PRO A 295 32.87 47.76 7.33
C PRO A 295 33.31 48.94 6.43
N ILE A 296 33.57 48.66 5.14
CA ILE A 296 33.69 49.69 4.10
C ILE A 296 32.92 49.26 2.84
N THR A 297 32.06 50.16 2.42
CA THR A 297 31.24 50.26 1.21
C THR A 297 32.06 50.35 -0.09
N GLY A 298 31.53 49.88 -1.22
CA GLY A 298 31.78 50.52 -2.52
C GLY A 298 32.03 49.63 -3.75
N SER A 299 31.09 49.74 -4.72
CA SER A 299 31.28 49.85 -6.19
C SER A 299 32.02 48.77 -7.01
N ASN A 300 31.21 48.08 -7.84
CA ASN A 300 31.33 47.64 -9.26
C ASN A 300 32.65 47.68 -10.09
N PRO A 301 32.73 46.89 -11.19
CA PRO A 301 33.92 46.15 -11.64
C PRO A 301 34.66 46.81 -12.82
N PRO A 302 35.70 46.14 -13.37
CA PRO A 302 35.93 46.20 -14.80
C PRO A 302 36.14 44.83 -15.47
N THR A 303 35.53 44.74 -16.65
CA THR A 303 35.86 43.87 -17.77
C THR A 303 37.34 43.99 -18.18
N CYS A 304 37.99 42.89 -18.54
CA CYS A 304 39.08 42.93 -19.52
C CYS A 304 39.13 41.67 -20.38
N SER A 305 38.74 41.85 -21.64
CA SER A 305 38.98 40.99 -22.79
C SER A 305 40.49 40.82 -23.06
N ARG A 306 40.93 39.63 -23.50
CA ARG A 306 41.69 39.43 -24.77
C ARG A 306 42.16 37.97 -24.97
N ARG A 307 41.72 37.43 -26.12
CA ARG A 307 42.49 36.72 -27.17
C ARG A 307 43.05 35.31 -26.94
N CYS A 308 42.42 34.38 -27.68
CA CYS A 308 42.99 33.65 -28.83
C CYS A 308 44.41 33.05 -28.71
N ARG A 309 44.54 31.72 -28.75
CA ARG A 309 44.78 30.91 -29.99
C ARG A 309 45.13 29.44 -29.67
N SER A 310 44.59 28.57 -30.53
CA SER A 310 45.16 27.32 -31.12
C SER A 310 45.71 26.25 -30.17
N ALA A 311 45.10 25.07 -30.07
CA ALA A 311 45.08 23.94 -31.04
C ALA A 311 46.09 22.85 -30.67
N ARG A 312 45.59 21.63 -30.38
CA ARG A 312 45.83 20.38 -31.13
C ARG A 312 45.46 19.15 -30.27
N ARG A 313 44.57 18.34 -30.84
CA ARG A 313 44.62 16.86 -30.99
C ARG A 313 45.15 16.04 -29.81
N SER A 314 44.32 15.18 -29.22
CA SER A 314 44.01 13.82 -29.70
C SER A 314 42.59 13.46 -29.29
#